data_AF-A0A3C1TQ65-F1
#
_entry.id   AF-A0A3C1TQ65-F1
#
_cell.length_a   1.000
_cell.length_b   1.000
_cell.length_c   1.000
_cell.angle_alpha   90.00
_cell.angle_beta   90.00
_cell.angle_gamma   90.00
#
_symmetry.space_group_name_H-M   'P 1'
#
loop_
_entity.id
_entity.type
_entity.pdbx_description
1 polymer ?
#
loop_
_entity_poly.entity_id
_entity_poly.type
_entity_poly.pdbx_seq_one_letter_code
_entity_poly.pdbx_strand_id
1 'polypeptide(L)'
;VFKELEKALSYETPSAFFKVLSACGADARVFPMLSHSTHTTHDNEFEFLDRLNTYNPVIKFAVWLHNERVDTIEQLCQHIKCPKEYTQLATLTSQWRVIADQLEQQDAEGVLAFFNRTDALRRKERFEQLLAIFVLLGIEVEPIKQLCDQLGSIDIASLDKSNIAKAIQDKKLSIIALFYNSTK
;
A
#
# COMPACT_ATOMS: atom_id res chain seq x y z
N VAL A 1 -17.91 -12.65 -9.46
CA VAL A 1 -17.22 -11.38 -9.80
C VAL A 1 -15.83 -11.36 -9.21
N PHE A 2 -15.63 -11.22 -7.90
CA PHE A 2 -14.28 -11.17 -7.32
C PHE A 2 -13.36 -12.34 -7.72
N LYS A 3 -13.84 -13.59 -7.66
CA LYS A 3 -13.04 -14.76 -8.08
C LYS A 3 -12.50 -14.68 -9.51
N GLU A 4 -13.26 -14.10 -10.44
CA GLU A 4 -12.81 -13.93 -11.82
C GLU A 4 -11.79 -12.80 -11.94
N LEU A 5 -11.97 -11.71 -11.20
CA LEU A 5 -10.99 -10.62 -11.09
C LEU A 5 -9.67 -11.12 -10.48
N GLU A 6 -9.73 -11.85 -9.37
CA GLU A 6 -8.56 -12.46 -8.72
C GLU A 6 -7.81 -13.37 -9.70
N LYS A 7 -8.54 -14.23 -10.42
CA LYS A 7 -7.96 -15.09 -11.44
C LYS A 7 -7.31 -14.29 -12.57
N ALA A 8 -7.96 -13.24 -13.06
CA ALA A 8 -7.39 -12.37 -14.08
C ALA A 8 -6.09 -11.69 -13.61
N LEU A 9 -6.06 -11.18 -12.37
CA LEU A 9 -4.87 -10.56 -11.78
C LEU A 9 -3.70 -11.55 -11.60
N SER A 10 -3.99 -12.85 -11.45
CA SER A 10 -2.95 -13.88 -11.35
C SER A 10 -2.25 -14.21 -12.69
N TYR A 11 -2.80 -13.77 -13.82
CA TYR A 11 -2.23 -14.03 -15.15
C TYR A 11 -1.14 -13.04 -15.56
N GLU A 12 -0.44 -13.37 -16.65
CA GLU A 12 0.60 -12.53 -17.26
C GLU A 12 0.03 -11.23 -17.84
N THR A 13 -1.18 -11.30 -18.43
CA THR A 13 -1.84 -10.15 -19.06
C THR A 13 -3.20 -9.81 -18.40
N PRO A 14 -3.24 -9.36 -17.13
CA PRO A 14 -4.49 -8.97 -16.48
C PRO A 14 -5.25 -7.88 -17.24
N SER A 15 -4.54 -7.00 -17.97
CA SER A 15 -5.13 -5.88 -18.70
C SER A 15 -6.20 -6.33 -19.71
N ALA A 16 -6.09 -7.54 -20.27
CA ALA A 16 -7.07 -8.10 -21.20
C ALA A 16 -8.46 -8.27 -20.57
N PHE A 17 -8.51 -8.64 -19.28
CA PHE A 17 -9.78 -8.75 -18.54
C PHE A 17 -10.48 -7.39 -18.46
N PHE A 18 -9.75 -6.34 -18.08
CA PHE A 18 -10.30 -5.00 -17.96
C PHE A 18 -10.71 -4.42 -19.31
N LYS A 19 -9.89 -4.64 -20.36
CA LYS A 19 -10.22 -4.23 -21.73
C LYS A 19 -11.54 -4.83 -22.20
N VAL A 20 -11.73 -6.13 -22.01
CA VAL A 20 -12.97 -6.80 -22.42
C VAL A 20 -14.15 -6.32 -21.57
N LEU A 21 -13.96 -6.14 -20.26
CA LEU A 21 -14.99 -5.65 -19.35
C LEU A 21 -15.49 -4.25 -19.74
N SER A 22 -14.57 -3.34 -20.09
CA SER A 22 -14.89 -2.01 -20.59
C SER A 22 -15.51 -2.03 -21.98
N ALA A 23 -14.99 -2.85 -22.91
CA ALA A 23 -15.50 -2.95 -24.28
C ALA A 23 -16.96 -3.44 -24.37
N CYS A 24 -17.42 -4.22 -23.38
CA CYS A 24 -18.82 -4.64 -23.27
C CYS A 24 -19.66 -3.76 -22.33
N GLY A 25 -19.10 -2.68 -21.78
CA GLY A 25 -19.76 -1.77 -20.84
C GLY A 25 -20.15 -2.40 -19.49
N ALA A 26 -19.57 -3.56 -19.16
CA ALA A 26 -19.86 -4.27 -17.92
C ALA A 26 -19.07 -3.72 -16.72
N ASP A 27 -18.01 -2.96 -16.98
CA ASP A 27 -17.15 -2.34 -15.96
C ASP A 27 -17.93 -1.37 -15.06
N ALA A 28 -18.79 -0.53 -15.64
CA ALA A 28 -19.66 0.39 -14.90
C ALA A 28 -20.63 -0.33 -13.95
N ARG A 29 -20.99 -1.58 -14.26
CA ARG A 29 -21.82 -2.42 -13.40
C ARG A 29 -21.02 -3.18 -12.36
N VAL A 30 -19.79 -3.59 -12.70
CA VAL A 30 -18.93 -4.44 -11.87
C VAL A 30 -18.12 -3.63 -10.86
N PHE A 31 -17.70 -2.42 -11.22
CA PHE A 31 -16.90 -1.50 -10.39
C PHE A 31 -17.55 -0.12 -10.24
N PRO A 32 -18.83 -0.01 -9.85
CA PRO A 32 -19.60 1.25 -9.92
C PRO A 32 -19.06 2.41 -9.05
N MET A 33 -18.10 2.14 -8.16
CA MET A 33 -17.46 3.13 -7.30
C MET A 33 -16.26 3.82 -7.98
N LEU A 34 -15.76 3.25 -9.08
CA LEU A 34 -14.62 3.78 -9.80
C LEU A 34 -15.08 4.78 -10.87
N SER A 35 -14.17 5.68 -11.26
CA SER A 35 -14.43 6.54 -12.40
C SER A 35 -14.32 5.72 -13.69
N HIS A 36 -15.32 5.83 -14.56
CA HIS A 36 -15.33 5.16 -15.86
C HIS A 36 -15.15 6.22 -16.95
N SER A 37 -14.05 6.16 -17.68
CA SER A 37 -13.87 6.90 -18.93
C SER A 37 -14.42 6.06 -20.08
N THR A 38 -15.20 6.67 -20.96
CA THR A 38 -15.61 6.03 -22.21
C THR A 38 -14.39 5.97 -23.14
N HIS A 39 -13.67 4.85 -23.12
CA HIS A 39 -12.50 4.68 -23.95
C HIS A 39 -12.87 4.52 -25.43
N THR A 40 -12.12 5.17 -26.30
CA THR A 40 -12.06 4.83 -27.72
C THR A 40 -11.35 3.48 -27.86
N THR A 41 -11.74 2.68 -28.85
CA THR A 41 -11.60 1.21 -28.93
C THR A 41 -10.19 0.60 -28.86
N HIS A 42 -9.12 1.37 -28.64
CA HIS A 42 -7.73 0.91 -28.79
C HIS A 42 -6.85 1.06 -27.54
N ASP A 43 -7.07 2.08 -26.70
CA ASP A 43 -6.25 2.30 -25.51
C ASP A 43 -6.71 1.44 -24.34
N ASN A 44 -5.76 0.73 -23.71
CA ASN A 44 -6.00 -0.04 -22.50
C ASN A 44 -5.21 0.55 -21.35
N GLU A 45 -5.88 1.37 -20.55
CA GLU A 45 -5.27 2.05 -19.39
C GLU A 45 -4.69 1.08 -18.35
N PHE A 46 -5.05 -0.20 -18.41
CA PHE A 46 -4.60 -1.23 -17.48
C PHE A 46 -3.34 -1.97 -17.93
N GLU A 47 -2.73 -1.64 -19.07
CA GLU A 47 -1.50 -2.29 -19.56
C GLU A 47 -0.32 -2.21 -18.58
N PHE A 48 -0.31 -1.23 -17.67
CA PHE A 48 0.71 -1.18 -16.63
C PHE A 48 0.69 -2.41 -15.71
N LEU A 49 -0.48 -3.05 -15.51
CA LEU A 49 -0.61 -4.27 -14.71
C LEU A 49 0.13 -5.47 -15.30
N ASP A 50 0.29 -5.49 -16.62
CA ASP A 50 1.00 -6.56 -17.35
C ASP A 50 2.53 -6.44 -17.17
N ARG A 51 3.02 -5.22 -16.87
CA ARG A 51 4.45 -4.92 -16.70
C ARG A 51 4.92 -5.05 -15.25
N LEU A 52 4.02 -5.33 -14.32
CA LEU A 52 4.38 -5.50 -12.91
C LEU A 52 5.16 -6.80 -12.74
N ASN A 53 6.34 -6.72 -12.13
CA ASN A 53 7.20 -7.88 -11.85
C ASN A 53 6.68 -8.69 -10.63
N THR A 54 5.44 -9.18 -10.71
CA THR A 54 4.80 -10.01 -9.69
C THR A 54 3.64 -10.80 -10.29
N TYR A 55 3.38 -11.99 -9.75
CA TYR A 55 2.19 -12.80 -10.05
C TYR A 55 1.18 -12.79 -8.89
N ASN A 56 1.47 -12.06 -7.81
CA ASN A 56 0.59 -12.02 -6.66
C ASN A 56 -0.64 -11.13 -6.95
N PRO A 57 -1.85 -11.69 -7.03
CA PRO A 57 -3.06 -10.93 -7.35
C PRO A 57 -3.40 -9.88 -6.29
N VAL A 58 -3.05 -10.10 -5.03
CA VAL A 58 -3.25 -9.14 -3.92
C VAL A 58 -2.43 -7.87 -4.16
N ILE A 59 -1.17 -8.03 -4.57
CA ILE A 59 -0.26 -6.92 -4.88
C ILE A 59 -0.78 -6.17 -6.11
N LYS A 60 -1.12 -6.86 -7.21
CA LYS A 60 -1.65 -6.19 -8.41
C LYS A 60 -2.96 -5.46 -8.13
N PHE A 61 -3.84 -6.01 -7.28
CA PHE A 61 -5.07 -5.34 -6.86
C PHE A 61 -4.79 -4.04 -6.10
N ALA A 62 -3.83 -4.04 -5.19
CA ALA A 62 -3.45 -2.83 -4.45
C ALA A 62 -2.80 -1.78 -5.36
N VAL A 63 -1.95 -2.20 -6.31
CA VAL A 63 -1.38 -1.29 -7.34
C VAL A 63 -2.48 -0.74 -8.24
N TRP A 64 -3.46 -1.55 -8.66
CA TRP A 64 -4.58 -1.09 -9.48
C TRP A 64 -5.34 0.08 -8.81
N LEU A 65 -5.58 -0.02 -7.50
CA LEU A 65 -6.37 0.96 -6.75
C LEU A 65 -5.53 2.04 -6.05
N HIS A 66 -4.23 2.13 -6.29
CA HIS A 66 -3.33 2.98 -5.50
C HIS A 66 -3.70 4.47 -5.50
N ASN A 67 -4.34 4.96 -6.57
CA ASN A 67 -4.74 6.36 -6.72
C ASN A 67 -6.19 6.63 -6.28
N GLU A 68 -6.94 5.59 -5.93
CA GLU A 68 -8.31 5.71 -5.43
C GLU A 68 -8.32 6.09 -3.97
N ARG A 69 -9.41 6.73 -3.52
CA ARG A 69 -9.59 7.09 -2.11
C ARG A 69 -9.94 5.87 -1.27
N VAL A 70 -9.57 5.87 0.01
CA VAL A 70 -9.82 4.76 0.95
C VAL A 70 -11.31 4.39 1.01
N ASP A 71 -12.20 5.38 1.07
CA ASP A 71 -13.66 5.16 1.09
C ASP A 71 -14.18 4.52 -0.19
N THR A 72 -13.65 4.96 -1.35
CA THR A 72 -13.93 4.34 -2.65
C THR A 72 -13.50 2.86 -2.67
N ILE A 73 -12.29 2.56 -2.20
CA ILE A 73 -11.74 1.20 -2.14
C ILE A 73 -12.59 0.31 -1.24
N GLU A 74 -12.95 0.79 -0.04
CA GLU A 74 -13.76 0.04 0.92
C GLU A 74 -15.15 -0.28 0.36
N GLN A 75 -15.81 0.70 -0.26
CA GLN A 75 -17.12 0.50 -0.90
C GLN A 75 -17.03 -0.50 -2.06
N LEU A 76 -16.01 -0.37 -2.92
CA LEU A 76 -15.77 -1.30 -4.02
C LEU A 76 -15.56 -2.72 -3.49
N CYS A 77 -14.68 -2.88 -2.50
CA CYS A 77 -14.36 -4.16 -1.89
C CYS A 77 -15.60 -4.81 -1.25
N GLN A 78 -16.44 -4.03 -0.58
CA GLN A 78 -17.71 -4.50 -0.05
C GLN A 78 -18.65 -4.98 -1.16
N HIS A 79 -18.76 -4.21 -2.26
CA HIS A 79 -19.63 -4.53 -3.39
C HIS A 79 -19.24 -5.83 -4.09
N ILE A 80 -17.95 -6.01 -4.40
CA ILE A 80 -17.46 -7.20 -5.09
C ILE A 80 -17.26 -8.40 -4.15
N LYS A 81 -17.45 -8.23 -2.83
CA LYS A 81 -17.20 -9.21 -1.77
C LYS A 81 -15.73 -9.66 -1.73
N CYS A 82 -14.84 -8.67 -1.71
CA CYS A 82 -13.40 -8.81 -1.66
C CYS A 82 -12.92 -9.40 -0.31
N PRO A 83 -11.96 -10.33 -0.29
CA PRO A 83 -11.34 -10.82 0.93
C PRO A 83 -10.62 -9.70 1.70
N LYS A 84 -10.53 -9.87 3.02
CA LYS A 84 -10.00 -8.86 3.94
C LYS A 84 -8.57 -8.42 3.60
N GLU A 85 -7.72 -9.35 3.16
CA GLU A 85 -6.31 -9.07 2.85
C GLU A 85 -6.16 -8.05 1.72
N TYR A 86 -6.90 -8.24 0.62
CA TYR A 86 -6.94 -7.33 -0.52
C TYR A 86 -7.40 -5.93 -0.12
N THR A 87 -8.52 -5.85 0.61
CA THR A 87 -9.04 -4.56 1.10
C THR A 87 -7.99 -3.86 1.96
N GLN A 88 -7.34 -4.57 2.88
CA GLN A 88 -6.34 -3.99 3.77
C GLN A 88 -5.12 -3.46 3.05
N LEU A 89 -4.56 -4.22 2.10
CA LEU A 89 -3.38 -3.78 1.37
C LEU A 89 -3.69 -2.64 0.41
N ALA A 90 -4.84 -2.66 -0.27
CA ALA A 90 -5.27 -1.57 -1.12
C ALA A 90 -5.48 -0.27 -0.33
N THR A 91 -6.14 -0.33 0.84
CA THR A 91 -6.37 0.87 1.67
C THR A 91 -5.07 1.39 2.29
N LEU A 92 -4.19 0.52 2.79
CA LEU A 92 -2.87 0.94 3.27
C LEU A 92 -2.03 1.59 2.17
N THR A 93 -2.05 1.02 0.96
CA THR A 93 -1.33 1.57 -0.20
C THR A 93 -1.85 2.96 -0.55
N SER A 94 -3.16 3.10 -0.76
CA SER A 94 -3.79 4.38 -1.07
C SER A 94 -3.49 5.44 -0.01
N GLN A 95 -3.60 5.08 1.27
CA GLN A 95 -3.42 5.99 2.38
C GLN A 95 -1.97 6.46 2.56
N TRP A 96 -0.98 5.58 2.36
CA TRP A 96 0.39 5.86 2.80
C TRP A 96 1.41 6.02 1.68
N ARG A 97 1.08 5.72 0.41
CA ARG A 97 2.06 5.82 -0.69
C ARG A 97 2.73 7.20 -0.80
N VAL A 98 1.98 8.28 -0.60
CA VAL A 98 2.50 9.66 -0.71
C VAL A 98 3.46 9.96 0.44
N ILE A 99 3.11 9.52 1.65
CA ILE A 99 3.97 9.68 2.83
C ILE A 99 5.24 8.83 2.69
N ALA A 100 5.13 7.62 2.13
CA ALA A 100 6.28 6.76 1.86
C ALA A 100 7.21 7.36 0.79
N ASP A 101 6.66 7.92 -0.29
CA ASP A 101 7.40 8.61 -1.35
C ASP A 101 8.11 9.88 -0.84
N GLN A 102 7.48 10.58 0.12
CA GLN A 102 7.97 11.83 0.68
C GLN A 102 8.53 11.66 2.10
N LEU A 103 9.01 10.47 2.45
CA LEU A 103 9.35 10.13 3.84
C LEU A 103 10.33 11.12 4.49
N GLU A 104 11.35 11.55 3.74
CA GLU A 104 12.37 12.51 4.18
C GLU A 104 11.83 13.94 4.37
N GLN A 105 10.67 14.25 3.80
CA GLN A 105 10.00 15.54 3.94
C GLN A 105 9.02 15.56 5.13
N GLN A 106 8.75 14.40 5.73
CA GLN A 106 7.87 14.29 6.89
C GLN A 106 8.61 14.63 8.19
N ASP A 107 7.86 15.10 9.18
CA ASP A 107 8.35 15.21 10.55
C ASP A 107 8.41 13.84 11.25
N ALA A 108 9.06 13.79 12.41
CA ALA A 108 9.25 12.54 13.14
C ALA A 108 7.91 11.90 13.56
N GLU A 109 6.92 12.73 13.89
CA GLU A 109 5.57 12.34 14.23
C GLU A 109 4.83 11.69 13.05
N GLY A 110 4.93 12.24 11.85
CA GLY A 110 4.34 11.71 10.63
C GLY A 110 4.93 10.36 10.24
N VAL A 111 6.26 10.22 10.32
CA VAL A 111 6.95 8.94 10.08
C VAL A 111 6.58 7.90 11.13
N LEU A 112 6.52 8.30 12.41
CA LEU A 112 6.09 7.39 13.48
C LEU A 112 4.63 6.96 13.30
N ALA A 113 3.76 7.87 12.87
CA ALA A 113 2.36 7.57 12.57
C ALA A 113 2.25 6.55 11.42
N PHE A 114 3.05 6.70 10.37
CA PHE A 114 3.15 5.72 9.28
C PHE A 114 3.50 4.32 9.81
N PHE A 115 4.56 4.17 10.61
CA PHE A 115 4.96 2.85 11.14
C PHE A 115 3.91 2.25 12.08
N ASN A 116 3.27 3.07 12.92
CA ASN A 116 2.24 2.62 13.84
C ASN A 116 0.96 2.18 13.10
N ARG A 117 0.54 2.92 12.06
CA ARG A 117 -0.71 2.67 11.34
C ARG A 117 -0.59 1.53 10.33
N THR A 118 0.58 1.35 9.72
CA THR A 118 0.88 0.17 8.89
C THR A 118 1.14 -1.09 9.74
N ASP A 119 1.40 -0.92 11.05
CA ASP A 119 1.67 -1.98 12.01
C ASP A 119 2.96 -2.75 11.68
N ALA A 120 3.95 -2.02 11.15
CA ALA A 120 5.17 -2.54 10.55
C ALA A 120 5.96 -3.49 11.45
N LEU A 121 6.07 -3.14 12.73
CA LEU A 121 6.87 -3.90 13.71
C LEU A 121 6.20 -5.21 14.15
N ARG A 122 4.87 -5.30 14.05
CA ARG A 122 4.09 -6.43 14.55
C ARG A 122 3.60 -7.36 13.43
N ARG A 123 3.25 -6.82 12.26
CA ARG A 123 2.74 -7.57 11.10
C ARG A 123 3.73 -7.50 9.94
N LYS A 124 4.91 -8.10 10.15
CA LYS A 124 6.06 -8.04 9.23
C LYS A 124 5.71 -8.47 7.80
N GLU A 125 5.08 -9.63 7.63
CA GLU A 125 4.71 -10.15 6.30
C GLU A 125 3.81 -9.18 5.51
N ARG A 126 2.79 -8.60 6.16
CA ARG A 126 1.92 -7.61 5.51
C ARG A 126 2.65 -6.32 5.18
N PHE A 127 3.58 -5.91 6.05
CA PHE A 127 4.41 -4.73 5.79
C PHE A 127 5.37 -4.97 4.63
N GLU A 128 5.96 -6.16 4.52
CA GLU A 128 6.78 -6.57 3.37
C GLU A 128 5.99 -6.54 2.06
N GLN A 129 4.73 -7.02 2.07
CA GLN A 129 3.82 -6.88 0.92
C GLN A 129 3.56 -5.41 0.56
N LEU A 130 3.36 -4.54 1.57
CA LEU A 130 3.19 -3.10 1.35
C LEU A 130 4.44 -2.45 0.74
N LEU A 131 5.64 -2.81 1.21
CA LEU A 131 6.90 -2.33 0.63
C LEU A 131 7.08 -2.84 -0.81
N ALA A 132 6.70 -4.09 -1.10
CA ALA A 132 6.74 -4.61 -2.47
C ALA A 132 5.81 -3.82 -3.41
N ILE A 133 4.63 -3.41 -2.93
CA ILE A 133 3.72 -2.53 -3.67
C ILE A 133 4.38 -1.16 -3.92
N PHE A 134 5.01 -0.57 -2.90
CA PHE A 134 5.72 0.70 -3.04
C PHE A 134 6.85 0.64 -4.07
N VAL A 135 7.65 -0.42 -4.08
CA VAL A 135 8.67 -0.64 -5.12
C VAL A 135 8.05 -0.67 -6.53
N LEU A 136 6.92 -1.35 -6.70
CA LEU A 136 6.21 -1.40 -8.00
C LEU A 136 5.62 -0.05 -8.41
N LEU A 137 5.38 0.86 -7.46
CA LEU A 137 4.94 2.23 -7.69
C LEU A 137 6.12 3.21 -7.88
N GLY A 138 7.37 2.71 -7.86
CA GLY A 138 8.57 3.53 -8.03
C GLY A 138 9.01 4.27 -6.76
N ILE A 139 8.53 3.87 -5.59
CA ILE A 139 8.87 4.48 -4.31
C ILE A 139 10.13 3.81 -3.74
N GLU A 140 11.10 4.62 -3.32
CA GLU A 140 12.32 4.16 -2.65
C GLU A 140 12.00 3.65 -1.23
N VAL A 141 12.24 2.36 -0.99
CA VAL A 141 11.87 1.70 0.28
C VAL A 141 13.04 1.44 1.23
N GLU A 142 14.29 1.64 0.80
CA GLU A 142 15.46 1.37 1.65
C GLU A 142 15.49 2.23 2.92
N PRO A 143 15.21 3.55 2.88
CA PRO A 143 15.11 4.35 4.11
C PRO A 143 14.01 3.83 5.05
N ILE A 144 12.89 3.38 4.50
CA ILE A 144 11.77 2.83 5.27
C ILE A 144 12.19 1.53 5.99
N LYS A 145 12.92 0.64 5.30
CA LYS A 145 13.42 -0.62 5.89
C LYS A 145 14.41 -0.34 7.01
N GLN A 146 15.40 0.53 6.77
CA GLN A 146 16.42 0.88 7.78
C GLN A 146 15.79 1.46 9.05
N LEU A 147 14.84 2.39 8.90
CA LEU A 147 14.09 2.95 10.04
C LEU A 147 13.28 1.87 10.75
N CYS A 148 12.60 0.98 10.01
CA CYS A 148 11.84 -0.12 10.59
C CYS A 148 12.73 -1.01 11.48
N ASP A 149 13.94 -1.35 11.01
CA ASP A 149 14.90 -2.17 11.75
C ASP A 149 15.39 -1.46 13.02
N GLN A 150 15.76 -0.18 12.93
CA GLN A 150 16.17 0.63 14.09
C GLN A 150 15.07 0.76 15.14
N LEU A 151 13.82 0.93 14.71
CA LEU A 151 12.67 1.00 15.61
C LEU A 151 12.35 -0.36 16.24
N GLY A 152 12.64 -1.46 15.54
CA GLY A 152 12.49 -2.83 16.02
C GLY A 152 13.56 -3.25 17.04
N SER A 153 14.73 -2.63 17.00
CA SER A 153 15.87 -2.94 17.88
C SER A 153 15.89 -2.14 19.20
N ILE A 154 14.82 -1.42 19.55
CA ILE A 154 14.77 -0.64 20.79
C ILE A 154 14.87 -1.58 22.00
N ASP A 155 15.90 -1.38 22.81
CA ASP A 155 16.01 -2.04 24.11
C ASP A 155 15.01 -1.43 25.10
N ILE A 156 13.89 -2.14 25.32
CA ILE A 156 12.84 -1.72 26.25
C ILE A 156 13.33 -1.85 27.70
N ALA A 157 14.29 -2.75 27.98
CA ALA A 157 14.75 -3.01 29.34
C ALA A 157 15.54 -1.84 29.94
N SER A 158 16.18 -1.02 29.09
CA SER A 158 16.95 0.16 29.49
C SER A 158 16.11 1.43 29.69
N LEU A 159 14.80 1.38 29.42
CA LEU A 159 13.92 2.56 29.50
C LEU A 159 13.40 2.83 30.91
N ASP A 160 13.09 4.09 31.20
CA ASP A 160 12.41 4.48 32.43
C ASP A 160 11.06 3.75 32.55
N LYS A 161 10.90 3.01 33.66
CA LYS A 161 9.74 2.17 33.93
C LYS A 161 8.57 2.94 34.53
N SER A 162 8.78 4.20 34.94
CA SER A 162 7.73 5.05 35.51
C SER A 162 6.59 5.32 34.52
N ASN A 163 6.91 5.46 33.22
CA ASN A 163 5.96 5.54 32.12
C ASN A 163 6.55 4.94 30.83
N ILE A 164 6.53 3.61 30.75
CA ILE A 164 7.13 2.83 29.65
C ILE A 164 6.56 3.23 28.28
N ALA A 165 5.25 3.49 28.19
CA ALA A 165 4.61 3.85 26.93
C ALA A 165 5.16 5.17 26.37
N LYS A 166 5.24 6.20 27.22
CA LYS A 166 5.82 7.49 26.85
C LYS A 166 7.31 7.38 26.53
N ALA A 167 8.07 6.64 27.35
CA ALA A 167 9.50 6.43 27.11
C ALA A 167 9.80 5.75 25.77
N ILE A 168 9.01 4.74 25.39
CA ILE A 168 9.13 4.08 24.07
C ILE A 168 8.81 5.07 22.95
N GLN A 169 7.74 5.86 23.09
CA GLN A 169 7.35 6.83 22.08
C GLN A 169 8.42 7.90 21.87
N ASP A 170 8.91 8.51 22.95
CA ASP A 170 9.96 9.54 22.90
C ASP A 170 11.26 8.97 22.29
N LYS A 171 11.60 7.72 22.62
CA LYS A 171 12.77 7.04 22.03
C LYS A 171 12.60 6.82 20.53
N LYS A 172 11.41 6.40 20.07
CA LYS A 172 11.12 6.23 18.63
C LYS A 172 11.23 7.54 17.87
N LEU A 173 10.68 8.63 18.41
CA LEU A 173 10.79 9.97 17.80
C LEU A 173 12.25 10.42 17.70
N SER A 174 13.04 10.19 18.76
CA SER A 174 14.47 10.49 18.76
C SER A 174 15.24 9.70 17.69
N ILE A 175 14.95 8.41 17.52
CA ILE A 175 15.58 7.57 16.47
C ILE A 175 15.27 8.14 15.08
N ILE A 176 14.01 8.46 14.81
CA ILE A 176 13.59 9.01 13.51
C ILE A 176 14.27 10.36 13.24
N ALA A 177 14.31 11.26 14.24
CA ALA A 177 14.96 12.55 14.08
C ALA A 177 16.48 12.42 13.83
N LEU A 178 17.14 11.47 14.51
CA LEU A 178 18.56 11.20 14.31
C LEU A 178 18.87 10.60 12.93
N PHE A 179 18.00 9.71 12.44
CA PHE A 179 18.15 9.10 11.12
C PHE A 179 18.32 10.18 10.05
N TYR A 180 17.40 11.17 9.98
CA TYR A 180 17.47 12.24 8.99
C TYR A 180 18.59 13.25 9.20
N ASN A 181 19.07 13.43 10.44
CA ASN A 181 20.23 14.28 10.70
C ASN A 181 21.55 13.61 10.26
N SER A 182 21.57 12.29 10.12
CA SER A 182 22.75 11.52 9.69
C SER A 182 22.86 11.30 8.18
N THR A 183 21.74 11.44 7.46
CA THR A 183 21.66 11.31 5.99
C THR A 183 21.76 12.63 5.23
N LYS A 184 21.80 13.79 5.93
CA LYS A 184 22.08 15.11 5.36
C LYS A 184 23.57 15.46 5.44
#